data_AF-A0A1G3FF61-F1
#
_entry.id   AF-A0A1G3FF61-F1
#
_cell.length_a   1.000
_cell.length_b   1.000
_cell.length_c   1.000
_cell.angle_alpha   90.00
_cell.angle_beta   90.00
_cell.angle_gamma   90.00
#
_symmetry.space_group_name_H-M   'P 1'
#
loop_
_entity.id
_entity.type
_entity.pdbx_description
1 polymer ?
#
loop_
_entity_poly.entity_id
_entity_poly.type
_entity_poly.pdbx_seq_one_letter_code
_entity_poly.pdbx_strand_id
1 'polypeptide(L)' 'TRHESRVLFVNLTALQNQRDELNIEYGKLELEQATYAEPRRIDDEARQKLGMADPRPQDIRLLR' A
#
# COMPACT_ATOMS: atom_id res chain seq x y z
N THR A 1 -34.59 -21.92 -16.77
CA THR A 1 -34.96 -20.48 -16.70
C THR A 1 -35.06 -19.94 -15.27
N ARG A 2 -36.03 -20.29 -14.39
CA ARG A 2 -36.08 -19.72 -13.00
C ARG A 2 -35.01 -20.27 -12.04
N HIS A 3 -34.66 -21.55 -12.17
CA HIS A 3 -33.64 -22.20 -11.33
C HIS A 3 -32.24 -21.64 -11.61
N GLU A 4 -31.88 -21.51 -12.89
CA GLU A 4 -30.59 -20.96 -13.33
C GLU A 4 -30.38 -19.53 -12.84
N SER A 5 -31.41 -18.68 -12.92
CA SER A 5 -31.33 -17.31 -12.40
C SER A 5 -31.03 -17.26 -10.90
N ARG A 6 -31.58 -18.19 -10.10
CA ARG A 6 -31.28 -18.28 -8.66
C ARG A 6 -29.85 -18.73 -8.40
N VAL A 7 -29.36 -19.71 -9.17
CA VAL A 7 -27.96 -20.17 -9.06
C VAL A 7 -26.99 -19.04 -9.42
N LEU A 8 -27.24 -18.33 -10.52
CA LEU A 8 -26.39 -17.21 -10.95
C LEU A 8 -26.41 -16.08 -9.92
N PHE A 9 -27.57 -15.78 -9.32
CA PHE A 9 -27.66 -14.78 -8.26
C PHE A 9 -26.82 -15.15 -7.04
N VAL A 10 -26.91 -16.39 -6.55
CA VAL A 10 -26.11 -16.86 -5.41
C VAL A 10 -24.61 -16.78 -5.71
N ASN A 11 -24.20 -17.20 -6.92
CA ASN A 11 -22.81 -17.14 -7.34
C ASN A 11 -22.32 -15.68 -7.43
N LEU A 12 -23.13 -14.78 -7.97
CA LEU A 12 -22.81 -13.36 -8.04
C LEU A 12 -22.63 -12.77 -6.64
N THR A 13 -23.54 -13.06 -5.71
CA THR A 13 -23.44 -12.59 -4.32
C THR A 13 -22.18 -13.13 -3.63
N ALA A 14 -21.83 -14.40 -3.85
CA ALA A 14 -20.61 -14.98 -3.30
C ALA A 14 -19.34 -14.27 -3.83
N LEU A 15 -19.27 -14.01 -5.14
CA LEU A 15 -18.15 -13.29 -5.75
C LEU A 15 -18.07 -11.84 -5.29
N GLN A 16 -19.22 -11.18 -5.08
CA GLN A 16 -19.28 -9.82 -4.53
C GLN A 16 -18.72 -9.77 -3.10
N ASN A 17 -19.13 -10.72 -2.25
CA ASN A 17 -18.62 -10.81 -0.89
C ASN A 17 -17.10 -11.04 -0.87
N GLN A 18 -16.60 -11.95 -1.70
CA GLN A 18 -15.16 -12.21 -1.80
C GLN A 18 -14.38 -10.97 -2.26
N ARG A 19 -14.92 -10.23 -3.26
CA ARG A 19 -14.32 -8.96 -3.71
C ARG A 19 -14.28 -7.95 -2.57
N ASP A 20 -15.35 -7.83 -1.80
CA ASP A 20 -15.46 -6.84 -0.73
C ASP A 20 -14.49 -7.17 0.42
N GLU A 21 -14.31 -8.46 0.76
CA GLU A 21 -13.28 -8.91 1.70
C GLU A 21 -11.87 -8.55 1.23
N LEU A 22 -11.55 -8.80 -0.05
CA LEU A 22 -10.25 -8.45 -0.64
C LEU A 22 -10.01 -6.93 -0.63
N ASN A 23 -11.04 -6.13 -0.91
CA ASN A 23 -10.92 -4.67 -0.86
C ASN A 23 -10.64 -4.16 0.56
N ILE A 24 -11.23 -4.78 1.58
CA ILE A 24 -10.96 -4.43 2.99
C ILE A 24 -9.51 -4.76 3.35
N GLU A 25 -9.03 -5.94 2.96
CA GLU A 25 -7.63 -6.33 3.19
C GLU A 25 -6.67 -5.39 2.46
N TYR A 26 -6.95 -5.08 1.21
CA TYR A 26 -6.15 -4.14 0.42
C TYR A 26 -6.05 -2.77 1.09
N GLY A 27 -7.17 -2.21 1.56
CA GLY A 27 -7.15 -0.92 2.27
C GLY A 27 -6.33 -0.95 3.57
N LYS A 28 -6.29 -2.07 4.29
CA LYS A 28 -5.39 -2.23 5.45
C LYS A 28 -3.92 -2.23 5.04
N LEU A 29 -3.58 -2.93 3.96
CA LEU A 29 -2.23 -2.97 3.42
C LEU A 29 -1.78 -1.59 2.91
N GLU A 30 -2.67 -0.80 2.31
CA GLU A 30 -2.35 0.58 1.91
C GLU A 30 -2.03 1.47 3.10
N LEU A 31 -2.80 1.37 4.19
CA LEU A 31 -2.52 2.11 5.43
C LEU A 31 -1.20 1.68 6.06
N GLU A 32 -0.92 0.38 6.06
CA GLU A 32 0.36 -0.16 6.48
C GLU A 32 1.48 0.44 5.63
N GLN A 33 1.40 0.32 4.30
CA GLN A 33 2.40 0.86 3.38
C GLN A 33 2.63 2.36 3.58
N ALA A 34 1.57 3.15 3.76
CA ALA A 34 1.67 4.57 4.04
C ALA A 34 2.47 4.84 5.34
N THR A 35 2.24 4.03 6.37
CA THR A 35 2.99 4.09 7.65
C THR A 35 4.46 3.72 7.47
N TYR A 36 4.77 2.72 6.63
CA TYR A 36 6.15 2.37 6.30
C TYR A 36 6.84 3.44 5.44
N ALA A 37 6.09 4.12 4.57
CA ALA A 37 6.57 5.17 3.69
C ALA A 37 6.68 6.55 4.37
N GLU A 38 6.40 6.65 5.67
CA GLU A 38 6.55 7.90 6.41
C GLU A 38 7.99 8.43 6.30
N PRO A 39 8.19 9.70 5.86
CA PRO A 39 9.54 10.24 5.63
C PRO A 39 10.46 10.13 6.84
N ARG A 40 9.92 10.30 8.05
CA ARG A 40 10.70 10.17 9.30
C ARG A 40 11.26 8.76 9.47
N ARG A 41 10.45 7.74 9.16
CA ARG A 41 10.87 6.35 9.25
C ARG A 41 11.89 6.01 8.16
N ILE A 42 11.69 6.49 6.93
CA ILE A 42 12.65 6.33 5.84
C ILE A 42 14.00 6.95 6.23
N ASP A 43 14.01 8.16 6.80
CA ASP A 43 15.23 8.84 7.25
C ASP A 43 15.93 8.06 8.38
N ASP A 44 15.17 7.62 9.39
CA ASP A 44 15.71 6.79 10.49
C ASP A 44 16.35 5.50 9.95
N GLU A 45 15.68 4.78 9.04
CA GLU A 45 16.22 3.56 8.45
C GLU A 45 17.43 3.82 7.55
N ALA A 46 17.42 4.90 6.76
CA ALA A 46 18.55 5.30 5.92
C ALA A 46 19.79 5.63 6.76
N ARG A 47 19.63 6.37 7.86
CA ARG A 47 20.73 6.67 8.78
C ARG A 47 21.25 5.40 9.47
N GLN A 48 20.36 4.56 10.00
CA GLN A 48 20.75 3.40 10.82
C GLN A 48 21.28 2.23 10.01
N LYS A 49 20.66 1.91 8.87
CA LYS A 49 21.01 0.72 8.07
C LYS A 49 22.01 1.01 6.97
N LEU A 50 21.95 2.19 6.37
CA LEU A 50 22.79 2.57 5.23
C LEU A 50 23.90 3.56 5.63
N GLY A 51 23.91 4.03 6.87
CA GLY A 51 24.88 5.03 7.34
C GLY A 51 24.76 6.36 6.61
N MET A 52 23.58 6.65 6.03
CA MET A 52 23.35 7.90 5.30
C MET A 52 23.37 9.07 6.28
N ALA A 53 23.85 10.21 5.81
CA ALA A 53 23.89 11.46 6.56
C ALA A 53 23.55 12.62 5.62
N ASP A 54 23.08 13.72 6.19
CA ASP A 54 22.82 14.93 5.43
C ASP A 54 24.12 15.44 4.78
N PRO A 55 24.10 15.82 3.49
CA PRO A 55 25.26 16.39 2.83
C PRO A 55 25.62 17.72 3.50
N ARG A 56 26.93 17.97 3.68
CA ARG A 56 27.38 19.27 4.19
C ARG A 56 27.19 20.32 3.10
N PRO A 57 27.10 21.61 3.43
CA PRO A 57 26.95 22.67 2.43
C PRO A 57 27.99 22.62 1.30
N GLN A 58 29.22 22.21 1.60
CA GLN A 58 30.30 22.05 0.62
C GLN A 58 30.12 20.88 -0.36
N ASP A 59 29.28 19.91 -0.03
CA ASP A 59 29.04 18.71 -0.84
C ASP A 59 27.89 18.95 -1.86
N ILE A 60 27.18 20.08 -1.79
CA ILE A 60 26.01 20.41 -2.62
C ILE A 60 26.42 21.27 -3.82
N ARG A 61 25.99 20.88 -5.03
CA ARG A 61 26.25 21.63 -6.28
C ARG A 61 24.95 21.92 -7.02
N LEU A 62 24.63 23.21 -7.19
CA LEU A 62 23.47 23.66 -7.96
C LEU A 62 23.80 23.63 -9.45
N LEU A 63 22.97 22.94 -10.23
CA LEU A 63 23.03 22.93 -11.68
C LEU A 63 21.97 23.90 -12.23
N ARG A 64 22.31 24.64 -13.30
CA ARG A 64 21.42 25.54 -14.05
C ARG A 64 21.06 24.90 -15.39
#